data_AF-A0A7V2APB8-F1
#
_entry.id   AF-A0A7V2APB8-F1
#
_cell.length_a   1.000
_cell.length_b   1.000
_cell.length_c   1.000
_cell.angle_alpha   90.00
_cell.angle_beta   90.00
_cell.angle_gamma   90.00
#
_symmetry.space_group_name_H-M   'P 1'
#
loop_
_entity.id
_entity.type
_entity.pdbx_description
1 polymer ?
#
loop_
_entity_poly.entity_id
_entity_poly.type
_entity_poly.pdbx_seq_one_letter_code
_entity_poly.pdbx_strand_id
1 'polypeptide(L)'
;MVIVRVSKRQLKTIMIIALAGFLLFNIYSYKQNREYIDRYSLSYYTAGTFERADVAAFLTQENPDRSGRHIEIFDVCKGSVIKRIGLNSEIQGEAEKYLKSITGMYVRVKAIPDNGHIIKIPLEPPVKVQNKWLDEAVDELFVILPEETTPYLLVLDDKGRPLFYTFEGNVNVLLDNLNF
;
A
#
# COMPACT_ATOMS: atom_id res chain seq x y z
N MET A 1 -15.54 -54.93 21.72
CA MET A 1 -16.48 -54.03 20.99
C MET A 1 -17.34 -53.33 22.04
N VAL A 2 -17.09 -52.05 22.33
CA VAL A 2 -17.84 -51.31 23.35
C VAL A 2 -19.04 -50.64 22.66
N ILE A 3 -20.25 -51.18 22.89
CA ILE A 3 -21.49 -50.60 22.37
C ILE A 3 -22.04 -49.66 23.45
N VAL A 4 -21.87 -48.35 23.26
CA VAL A 4 -22.38 -47.33 24.18
C VAL A 4 -23.86 -47.11 23.89
N ARG A 5 -24.73 -47.37 24.88
CA ARG A 5 -26.19 -47.20 24.78
C ARG A 5 -26.58 -45.75 25.11
N VAL A 6 -26.71 -44.90 24.10
CA VAL A 6 -27.07 -43.48 24.26
C VAL A 6 -28.59 -43.29 24.27
N SER A 7 -29.12 -42.53 25.24
CA SER A 7 -30.55 -42.21 25.31
C SER A 7 -30.95 -41.10 24.32
N LYS A 8 -32.20 -41.09 23.86
CA LYS A 8 -32.71 -40.04 22.94
C LYS A 8 -32.54 -38.61 23.48
N ARG A 9 -32.58 -38.44 24.81
CA ARG A 9 -32.37 -37.14 25.47
C ARG A 9 -30.91 -36.70 25.40
N GLN A 10 -29.97 -37.62 25.66
CA GLN A 10 -28.54 -37.34 25.54
C GLN A 10 -28.13 -37.06 24.10
N LEU A 11 -28.73 -37.75 23.12
CA LEU A 11 -28.49 -37.48 21.70
C LEU A 11 -28.86 -36.04 21.30
N LYS A 12 -30.01 -35.53 21.79
CA LYS A 12 -30.42 -34.14 21.54
C LYS A 12 -29.44 -33.13 22.15
N THR A 13 -28.97 -33.37 23.37
CA THR A 13 -27.99 -32.48 24.02
C THR A 13 -26.68 -32.45 23.24
N ILE A 14 -26.17 -33.61 22.81
CA ILE A 14 -24.95 -33.68 21.99
C ILE A 14 -25.13 -32.93 20.67
N MET A 15 -26.29 -33.07 20.03
CA MET A 15 -26.59 -32.39 18.77
C MET A 15 -26.61 -30.86 18.94
N ILE A 16 -27.18 -30.34 20.03
CA ILE A 16 -27.20 -28.90 20.33
C ILE A 16 -25.78 -28.37 20.57
N ILE A 17 -24.97 -29.10 21.34
CA ILE A 17 -23.57 -28.71 21.60
C ILE A 17 -22.77 -28.70 20.31
N ALA A 18 -22.94 -29.71 19.46
CA ALA A 18 -22.28 -29.77 18.15
C ALA A 18 -22.70 -28.59 17.26
N LEU A 19 -23.99 -28.25 17.22
CA LEU A 19 -24.50 -27.11 16.46
C LEU A 19 -23.92 -25.78 16.96
N ALA A 20 -23.87 -25.59 18.29
CA ALA A 20 -23.30 -24.38 18.89
C ALA A 20 -21.79 -24.26 18.61
N GLY A 21 -21.05 -25.38 18.70
CA GLY A 21 -19.63 -25.42 18.34
C GLY A 21 -19.39 -25.07 16.87
N PHE A 22 -20.24 -25.57 15.97
CA PHE A 22 -20.16 -25.24 14.54
C PHE A 22 -20.45 -23.76 14.28
N LEU A 23 -21.45 -23.17 14.94
CA LEU A 23 -21.75 -21.74 14.85
C LEU A 23 -20.56 -20.88 15.34
N LEU A 24 -19.97 -21.22 16.47
CA LEU A 24 -18.79 -20.52 17.00
C LEU A 24 -17.59 -20.65 16.05
N PHE A 25 -17.36 -21.83 15.49
CA PHE A 25 -16.32 -22.05 14.48
C PHE A 25 -16.57 -21.20 13.25
N ASN A 26 -17.80 -21.14 12.73
CA ASN A 26 -18.12 -20.29 11.58
C ASN A 26 -17.92 -18.80 11.87
N ILE A 27 -18.29 -18.31 13.05
CA ILE A 27 -18.07 -16.91 13.45
C ILE A 27 -16.57 -16.62 13.58
N TYR A 28 -15.81 -17.52 14.20
CA TYR A 28 -14.36 -17.41 14.33
C TYR A 28 -13.69 -17.42 12.95
N SER A 29 -14.01 -18.40 12.11
CA SER A 29 -13.53 -18.51 10.74
C SER A 29 -13.93 -17.29 9.91
N TYR A 30 -15.13 -16.74 10.07
CA TYR A 30 -15.54 -15.53 9.36
C TYR A 30 -14.71 -14.31 9.77
N LYS A 31 -14.50 -14.09 11.08
CA LYS A 31 -13.64 -13.00 11.57
C LYS A 31 -12.21 -13.15 11.09
N GLN A 32 -11.64 -14.34 11.25
CA GLN A 32 -10.27 -14.64 10.84
C GLN A 32 -10.10 -14.52 9.32
N ASN A 33 -11.06 -15.03 8.53
CA ASN A 33 -11.02 -14.96 7.07
C ASN A 33 -11.17 -13.53 6.55
N ARG A 34 -11.90 -12.66 7.25
CA ARG A 34 -11.99 -11.23 6.90
C ARG A 34 -10.62 -10.54 6.99
N GLU A 35 -9.88 -10.80 8.07
CA GLU A 35 -8.51 -10.29 8.23
C GLU A 35 -7.55 -10.87 7.18
N TYR A 36 -7.71 -12.15 6.82
CA TYR A 36 -6.96 -12.76 5.73
C TYR A 36 -7.28 -12.12 4.37
N ILE A 37 -8.55 -11.89 4.05
CA ILE A 37 -8.96 -11.29 2.78
C ILE A 37 -8.35 -9.90 2.61
N ASP A 38 -8.30 -9.06 3.65
CA ASP A 38 -7.69 -7.74 3.54
C ASP A 38 -6.18 -7.83 3.25
N ARG A 39 -5.44 -8.70 3.95
CA ARG A 39 -4.01 -8.95 3.67
C ARG A 39 -3.75 -9.55 2.28
N TYR A 40 -4.62 -10.43 1.80
CA TYR A 40 -4.50 -11.01 0.46
C TYR A 40 -4.98 -10.06 -0.63
N SER A 41 -5.87 -9.11 -0.33
CA SER A 41 -6.34 -8.13 -1.32
C SER A 41 -5.19 -7.27 -1.82
N LEU A 42 -4.31 -6.83 -0.91
CA LEU A 42 -3.10 -6.08 -1.27
C LEU A 42 -2.20 -6.91 -2.18
N SER A 43 -1.89 -8.16 -1.83
CA SER A 43 -1.12 -9.05 -2.72
C SER A 43 -1.81 -9.34 -4.06
N TYR A 44 -3.14 -9.33 -4.14
CA TYR A 44 -3.91 -9.45 -5.39
C TYR A 44 -3.79 -8.21 -6.29
N TYR A 45 -3.99 -7.00 -5.74
CA TYR A 45 -3.77 -5.75 -6.49
C TYR A 45 -2.31 -5.61 -6.91
N THR A 46 -1.41 -6.08 -6.05
CA THR A 46 0.03 -5.97 -6.23
C THR A 46 0.53 -6.94 -7.30
N ALA A 47 0.11 -8.21 -7.29
CA ALA A 47 0.51 -9.20 -8.30
C ALA A 47 -0.06 -8.93 -9.70
N GLY A 48 -1.21 -8.23 -9.79
CA GLY A 48 -1.80 -7.81 -11.07
C GLY A 48 -1.25 -6.49 -11.61
N THR A 49 -0.83 -5.57 -10.74
CA THR A 49 -0.37 -4.23 -11.14
C THR A 49 1.15 -4.12 -11.24
N PHE A 50 1.88 -4.92 -10.46
CA PHE A 50 3.33 -4.91 -10.40
C PHE A 50 3.88 -6.28 -10.83
N GLU A 51 4.52 -6.33 -11.99
CA GLU A 51 5.23 -7.53 -12.47
C GLU A 51 6.42 -7.92 -11.57
N ARG A 52 6.78 -7.07 -10.58
CA ARG A 52 7.96 -7.23 -9.75
C ARG A 52 7.64 -7.17 -8.24
N ALA A 53 8.00 -8.24 -7.53
CA ALA A 53 7.69 -8.44 -6.11
C ALA A 53 8.51 -7.54 -5.16
N ASP A 54 9.67 -7.07 -5.59
CA ASP A 54 10.54 -6.13 -4.87
C ASP A 54 9.92 -4.74 -4.76
N VAL A 55 9.42 -4.19 -5.88
CA VAL A 55 8.73 -2.89 -5.94
C VAL A 55 7.45 -2.96 -5.11
N ALA A 56 6.67 -4.00 -5.31
CA ALA A 56 5.49 -4.34 -4.52
C ALA A 56 5.75 -4.29 -3.01
N ALA A 57 6.79 -4.99 -2.54
CA ALA A 57 7.16 -5.03 -1.13
C ALA A 57 7.60 -3.65 -0.62
N PHE A 58 8.34 -2.87 -1.42
CA PHE A 58 8.76 -1.53 -1.07
C PHE A 58 7.58 -0.55 -0.91
N LEU A 59 6.64 -0.55 -1.85
CA LEU A 59 5.47 0.35 -1.81
C LEU A 59 4.55 0.05 -0.63
N THR A 60 4.43 -1.23 -0.27
CA THR A 60 3.50 -1.71 0.78
C THR A 60 4.15 -1.89 2.14
N GLN A 61 5.43 -1.55 2.27
CA GLN A 61 6.14 -1.62 3.54
C GLN A 61 5.57 -0.60 4.52
N GLU A 62 4.64 -1.04 5.36
CA GLU A 62 4.27 -0.31 6.56
C GLU A 62 5.47 -0.28 7.50
N ASN A 63 5.90 0.91 7.88
CA ASN A 63 6.93 1.08 8.89
C ASN A 63 6.22 1.14 10.26
N PRO A 64 6.28 0.08 11.08
CA PRO A 64 5.49 0.00 12.32
C PRO A 64 5.93 1.04 13.37
N ASP A 65 7.10 1.65 13.19
CA ASP A 65 7.62 2.68 14.08
C ASP A 65 7.35 4.09 13.53
N ARG A 66 6.35 4.76 14.12
CA ARG A 66 6.03 6.18 13.83
C ARG A 66 7.15 7.14 14.26
N SER A 67 8.16 6.68 15.01
CA SER A 67 9.31 7.47 15.43
C SER A 67 10.43 7.58 14.38
N GLY A 68 10.27 6.97 13.20
CA GLY A 68 11.37 6.81 12.24
C GLY A 68 10.95 6.75 10.78
N ARG A 69 10.00 7.59 10.35
CA ARG A 69 9.70 7.71 8.92
C ARG A 69 10.87 8.42 8.21
N HIS A 70 11.35 7.81 7.14
CA HIS A 70 12.44 8.32 6.32
C HIS A 70 11.94 8.53 4.90
N ILE A 71 12.53 9.49 4.22
CA ILE A 71 12.45 9.56 2.77
C ILE A 71 13.37 8.46 2.22
N GLU A 72 12.86 7.62 1.34
CA GLU A 72 13.59 6.48 0.79
C GLU A 72 13.70 6.59 -0.73
N ILE A 73 14.91 6.34 -1.25
CA ILE A 73 15.14 6.25 -2.70
C ILE A 73 15.36 4.77 -3.02
N PHE A 74 14.43 4.22 -3.81
CA PHE A 74 14.48 2.86 -4.32
C PHE A 74 14.98 2.85 -5.76
N ASP A 75 15.99 2.04 -6.03
CA ASP A 75 16.52 1.81 -7.37
C ASP A 75 15.81 0.59 -7.97
N VAL A 76 15.06 0.81 -9.05
CA VAL A 76 14.22 -0.24 -9.67
C VAL A 76 15.08 -1.32 -10.32
N CYS A 77 16.26 -0.96 -10.83
CA CYS A 77 17.19 -1.93 -11.41
C CYS A 77 17.76 -2.85 -10.33
N LYS A 78 18.16 -2.27 -9.18
CA LYS A 78 18.73 -3.03 -8.05
C LYS A 78 17.68 -3.73 -7.18
N GLY A 79 16.40 -3.35 -7.30
CA GLY A 79 15.32 -3.92 -6.49
C GLY A 79 15.47 -3.62 -4.98
N SER A 80 16.11 -2.50 -4.62
CA SER A 80 16.40 -2.18 -3.21
C SER A 80 16.49 -0.67 -2.93
N VAL A 81 16.29 -0.32 -1.66
CA VAL A 81 16.49 1.05 -1.16
C VAL A 81 17.98 1.37 -1.12
N ILE A 82 18.40 2.39 -1.88
CA ILE A 82 19.79 2.83 -1.99
C ILE A 82 20.11 4.04 -1.10
N LYS A 83 19.10 4.77 -0.62
CA LYS A 83 19.29 5.93 0.25
C LYS A 83 18.11 6.10 1.20
N ARG A 84 18.41 6.46 2.46
CA ARG A 84 17.44 6.88 3.48
C ARG A 84 17.83 8.23 4.03
N ILE A 85 16.86 9.14 4.09
CA ILE A 85 17.05 10.52 4.53
C ILE A 85 16.00 10.81 5.59
N GLY A 86 16.35 11.53 6.64
CA GLY A 86 15.37 11.97 7.64
C GLY A 86 14.28 12.86 7.02
N LEU A 87 13.13 12.99 7.68
CA LEU A 87 12.09 13.90 7.23
C LEU A 87 12.65 15.32 7.07
N ASN A 88 12.25 15.97 5.97
CA ASN A 88 12.66 17.32 5.65
C ASN A 88 11.43 18.09 5.15
N SER A 89 11.13 19.21 5.81
CA SER A 89 9.98 20.05 5.50
C SER A 89 10.02 20.66 4.10
N GLU A 90 11.21 20.94 3.56
CA GLU A 90 11.36 21.45 2.19
C GLU A 90 10.96 20.37 1.18
N ILE A 91 11.39 19.13 1.40
CA ILE A 91 11.03 17.99 0.54
C ILE A 91 9.53 17.69 0.64
N GLN A 92 8.96 17.72 1.85
CA GLN A 92 7.51 17.57 2.04
C GLN A 92 6.72 18.71 1.36
N GLY A 93 7.24 19.94 1.40
CA GLY A 93 6.64 21.08 0.71
C GLY A 93 6.62 20.92 -0.81
N GLU A 94 7.68 20.36 -1.41
CA GLU A 94 7.69 20.01 -2.84
C GLU A 94 6.69 18.89 -3.16
N ALA A 95 6.64 17.84 -2.32
CA ALA A 95 5.66 16.76 -2.48
C ALA A 95 4.21 17.27 -2.42
N GLU A 96 3.90 18.19 -1.50
CA GLU A 96 2.58 18.83 -1.41
C GLU A 96 2.25 19.65 -2.67
N LYS A 97 3.23 20.37 -3.24
CA LYS A 97 3.04 21.10 -4.51
C LYS A 97 2.69 20.13 -5.64
N TYR A 98 3.40 19.00 -5.75
CA TYR A 98 3.15 18.01 -6.79
C TYR A 98 1.75 17.39 -6.68
N LEU A 99 1.29 17.09 -5.46
CA LEU A 99 -0.06 16.61 -5.21
C LEU A 99 -1.14 17.63 -5.61
N LYS A 100 -0.90 18.93 -5.37
CA LYS A 100 -1.83 20.00 -5.76
C LYS A 100 -1.82 20.28 -7.26
N SER A 101 -0.75 19.94 -7.97
CA SER A 101 -0.58 20.19 -9.40
C SER A 101 -0.89 18.97 -10.27
N ILE A 102 -1.62 17.98 -9.75
CA ILE A 102 -2.07 16.81 -10.53
C ILE A 102 -2.92 17.28 -11.73
N THR A 103 -2.49 16.90 -12.93
CA THR A 103 -3.12 17.29 -14.19
C THR A 103 -4.01 16.20 -14.77
N GLY A 104 -3.77 14.93 -14.43
CA GLY A 104 -4.44 13.78 -15.03
C GLY A 104 -4.10 12.45 -14.36
N MET A 105 -4.82 11.40 -14.75
CA MET A 105 -4.42 10.02 -14.47
C MET A 105 -3.30 9.62 -15.43
N TYR A 106 -2.29 8.92 -14.91
CA TYR A 106 -1.24 8.33 -15.73
C TYR A 106 -1.68 6.94 -16.19
N VAL A 107 -1.94 6.80 -17.50
CA VAL A 107 -2.44 5.56 -18.09
C VAL A 107 -1.35 4.95 -18.97
N ARG A 108 -0.66 3.93 -18.44
CA ARG A 108 0.23 3.07 -19.20
C ARG A 108 -0.04 1.61 -18.89
N VAL A 109 0.16 0.75 -19.89
CA VAL A 109 0.03 -0.71 -19.76
C VAL A 109 0.99 -1.24 -18.69
N LYS A 110 2.20 -0.68 -18.65
CA LYS A 110 3.21 -0.95 -17.62
C LYS A 110 3.47 0.33 -16.83
N ALA A 111 2.87 0.41 -15.64
CA ALA A 111 2.87 1.62 -14.81
C ALA A 111 4.14 1.78 -13.97
N ILE A 112 4.94 0.73 -13.78
CA ILE A 112 6.26 0.80 -13.16
C ILE A 112 7.32 0.60 -14.24
N PRO A 113 8.30 1.50 -14.37
CA PRO A 113 9.30 1.41 -15.41
C PRO A 113 10.27 0.25 -15.11
N ASP A 114 10.97 -0.24 -16.12
CA ASP A 114 12.00 -1.28 -15.91
C ASP A 114 13.25 -0.74 -15.20
N ASN A 115 13.55 0.55 -15.43
CA ASN A 115 14.68 1.27 -14.87
C ASN A 115 14.25 2.63 -14.29
N GLY A 116 15.08 3.18 -13.42
CA GLY A 116 14.87 4.47 -12.77
C GLY A 116 14.74 4.36 -11.26
N HIS A 117 14.17 5.39 -10.64
CA HIS A 117 14.09 5.51 -9.19
C HIS A 117 12.66 5.78 -8.73
N ILE A 118 12.32 5.28 -7.53
CA ILE A 118 11.08 5.61 -6.82
C ILE A 118 11.47 6.29 -5.52
N ILE A 119 10.99 7.52 -5.32
CA ILE A 119 11.23 8.28 -4.11
C ILE A 119 9.97 8.20 -3.26
N LYS A 120 10.05 7.53 -2.11
CA LYS A 120 8.99 7.48 -1.10
C LYS A 120 9.14 8.66 -0.16
N ILE A 121 8.14 9.53 -0.10
CA ILE A 121 8.11 10.73 0.74
C ILE A 121 6.94 10.61 1.73
N PRO A 122 7.22 10.35 3.02
CA PRO A 122 6.20 10.40 4.06
C PRO A 122 5.71 11.84 4.30
N LEU A 123 4.40 12.01 4.45
CA LEU A 123 3.76 13.30 4.68
C LEU A 123 3.26 13.37 6.13
N GLU A 124 3.86 14.26 6.91
CA GLU A 124 3.54 14.47 8.33
C GLU A 124 3.35 15.95 8.63
N PRO A 125 2.10 16.42 8.84
CA PRO A 125 0.84 15.66 8.82
C PRO A 125 0.42 15.21 7.41
N PRO A 126 -0.57 14.29 7.30
CA PRO A 126 -1.15 13.91 6.02
C PRO A 126 -1.66 15.13 5.23
N VAL A 127 -1.42 15.13 3.92
CA VAL A 127 -1.82 16.23 3.04
C VAL A 127 -3.20 15.94 2.48
N LYS A 128 -4.17 16.80 2.80
CA LYS A 128 -5.50 16.73 2.19
C LYS A 128 -5.46 17.31 0.77
N VAL A 129 -5.70 16.46 -0.22
CA VAL A 129 -5.80 16.86 -1.63
C VAL A 129 -7.28 16.85 -2.01
N GLN A 130 -7.74 17.94 -2.63
CA GLN A 130 -9.09 18.04 -3.15
C GLN A 130 -9.04 18.65 -4.55
N ASN A 131 -8.98 17.80 -5.55
CA ASN A 131 -9.04 18.17 -6.96
C ASN A 131 -9.87 17.15 -7.74
N LYS A 132 -10.05 17.37 -9.06
CA LYS A 132 -10.86 16.51 -9.93
C LYS A 132 -10.36 15.06 -10.08
N TRP A 133 -9.12 14.76 -9.66
CA TRP A 133 -8.47 13.46 -9.82
C TRP A 133 -8.22 12.73 -8.50
N LEU A 134 -8.14 13.47 -7.39
CA LEU A 134 -7.85 12.96 -6.05
C LEU A 134 -8.59 13.82 -5.01
N ASP A 135 -9.42 13.17 -4.18
CA ASP A 135 -10.17 13.78 -3.08
C ASP A 135 -9.98 12.95 -1.80
N GLU A 136 -8.74 12.86 -1.34
CA GLU A 136 -8.32 12.02 -0.21
C GLU A 136 -7.21 12.70 0.63
N ALA A 137 -6.99 12.19 1.84
CA ALA A 137 -5.83 12.54 2.65
C ALA A 137 -4.68 11.59 2.31
N VAL A 138 -3.54 12.15 1.93
CA VAL A 138 -2.37 11.38 1.48
C VAL A 138 -1.31 11.35 2.59
N ASP A 139 -1.00 10.15 3.06
CA ASP A 139 0.03 9.92 4.09
C ASP A 139 1.43 9.72 3.50
N GLU A 140 1.51 9.20 2.28
CA GLU A 140 2.77 8.91 1.59
C GLU A 140 2.62 9.23 0.10
N LEU A 141 3.62 9.91 -0.47
CA LEU A 141 3.73 10.15 -1.90
C LEU A 141 4.91 9.37 -2.47
N PHE A 142 4.69 8.71 -3.60
CA PHE A 142 5.76 8.08 -4.37
C PHE A 142 5.99 8.89 -5.65
N VAL A 143 7.19 9.46 -5.81
CA VAL A 143 7.61 10.12 -7.05
C VAL A 143 8.39 9.12 -7.88
N ILE A 144 7.86 8.76 -9.05
CA ILE A 144 8.48 7.80 -9.95
C ILE A 144 9.27 8.59 -11.00
N LEU A 145 10.56 8.25 -11.11
CA LEU A 145 11.54 8.87 -12.01
C LEU A 145 12.07 7.82 -13.00
N PRO A 146 11.37 7.59 -14.12
CA PRO A 146 11.89 6.74 -15.19
C PRO A 146 13.06 7.42 -15.91
N GLU A 147 13.99 6.64 -16.47
CA GLU A 147 15.12 7.20 -17.23
C GLU A 147 14.70 7.84 -18.57
N GLU A 148 13.66 7.31 -19.21
CA GLU A 148 13.30 7.67 -20.59
C GLU A 148 12.02 8.52 -20.72
N THR A 149 11.30 8.76 -19.62
CA THR A 149 9.98 9.41 -19.68
C THR A 149 9.79 10.43 -18.56
N THR A 150 8.77 11.27 -18.70
CA THR A 150 8.44 12.28 -17.70
C THR A 150 8.08 11.63 -16.36
N PRO A 151 8.52 12.22 -15.23
CA PRO A 151 8.10 11.82 -13.90
C PRO A 151 6.58 11.78 -13.73
N TYR A 152 6.12 10.91 -12.84
CA TYR A 152 4.72 10.82 -12.44
C TYR A 152 4.62 10.40 -10.98
N LEU A 153 3.44 10.59 -10.43
CA LEU A 153 3.17 10.31 -9.02
C LEU A 153 2.44 8.98 -8.88
N LEU A 154 2.68 8.34 -7.76
CA LEU A 154 1.93 7.21 -7.26
C LEU A 154 1.46 7.53 -5.83
N VAL A 155 0.18 7.31 -5.59
CA VAL A 155 -0.46 7.38 -4.27
C VAL A 155 -1.14 6.05 -4.02
N LEU A 156 -1.06 5.55 -2.80
CA LEU A 156 -1.85 4.39 -2.37
C LEU A 156 -3.14 4.92 -1.71
N ASP A 157 -4.29 4.40 -2.14
CA ASP A 157 -5.56 4.75 -1.51
C ASP A 157 -5.75 4.06 -0.15
N ASP A 158 -6.91 4.27 0.47
CA ASP A 158 -7.30 3.67 1.76
C ASP A 158 -7.25 2.12 1.81
N LYS A 159 -7.25 1.46 0.65
CA LYS A 159 -7.16 0.01 0.48
C LYS A 159 -5.79 -0.45 0.01
N GLY A 160 -4.81 0.46 -0.05
CA GLY A 160 -3.47 0.21 -0.56
C GLY A 160 -3.42 0.00 -2.07
N ARG A 161 -4.45 0.43 -2.82
CA ARG A 161 -4.47 0.31 -4.29
C ARG A 161 -3.63 1.43 -4.90
N PRO A 162 -2.75 1.11 -5.86
CA PRO A 162 -1.90 2.11 -6.50
C PRO A 162 -2.69 2.97 -7.51
N LEU A 163 -2.62 4.29 -7.32
CA LEU A 163 -3.20 5.30 -8.20
C LEU A 163 -2.07 6.16 -8.80
N PHE A 164 -1.99 6.19 -10.13
CA PHE A 164 -0.91 6.89 -10.84
C PHE A 164 -1.41 8.19 -11.47
N TYR A 165 -0.62 9.25 -11.34
CA TYR A 165 -1.01 10.60 -11.74
C TYR A 165 0.08 11.34 -12.51
N THR A 166 -0.31 12.08 -13.54
CA THR A 166 0.53 13.12 -14.13
C THR A 166 0.40 14.40 -13.32
N PHE A 167 1.47 15.21 -13.26
CA PHE A 167 1.48 16.46 -12.52
C PHE A 167 2.36 17.51 -13.22
N GLU A 168 2.20 18.76 -12.83
CA GLU A 168 3.09 19.86 -13.23
C GLU A 168 4.07 20.20 -12.10
N GLY A 169 5.37 20.09 -12.34
CA GLY A 169 6.37 20.41 -11.33
C GLY A 169 7.79 20.14 -11.81
N ASN A 170 8.75 20.85 -11.22
CA ASN A 170 10.16 20.61 -11.50
C ASN A 170 10.74 19.63 -10.48
N VAL A 171 10.98 18.39 -10.91
CA VAL A 171 11.57 17.35 -10.05
C VAL A 171 13.03 17.62 -9.70
N ASN A 172 13.74 18.46 -10.45
CA ASN A 172 15.14 18.76 -10.15
C ASN A 172 15.30 19.43 -8.79
N VAL A 173 14.33 20.26 -8.39
CA VAL A 173 14.32 20.89 -7.05
C VAL A 173 14.23 19.83 -5.96
N LEU A 174 13.41 18.78 -6.16
CA LEU A 174 13.34 17.65 -5.24
C LEU A 174 14.68 16.89 -5.20
N LEU A 175 15.28 16.60 -6.36
CA LEU A 175 16.55 15.87 -6.46
C LEU A 175 17.71 16.63 -5.80
N ASP A 176 17.79 17.93 -6.02
CA ASP A 176 18.78 18.81 -5.39
C ASP A 176 18.67 18.76 -3.87
N ASN A 177 17.44 18.88 -3.33
CA ASN A 177 17.18 18.78 -1.88
C ASN A 177 17.52 17.39 -1.32
N LEU A 178 17.41 16.34 -2.15
CA LEU A 178 17.79 14.98 -1.80
C LEU A 178 19.30 14.73 -1.93
N ASN A 179 20.07 15.66 -2.50
CA ASN A 179 21.45 15.45 -2.93
C ASN A 179 21.60 14.16 -3.74
N PHE A 180 20.78 14.01 -4.79
CA PHE A 180 20.72 12.84 -5.65
C PHE A 180 21.05 13.19 -7.10
#